data_AF-A0A971T4Z3-F1
#
_entry.id   AF-A0A971T4Z3-F1
#
_cell.length_a   1.000
_cell.length_b   1.000
_cell.length_c   1.000
_cell.angle_alpha   90.00
_cell.angle_beta   90.00
_cell.angle_gamma   90.00
#
_symmetry.space_group_name_H-M   'P 1'
#
loop_
_entity.id
_entity.type
_entity.pdbx_description
1 polymer ?
#
loop_
_entity_poly.entity_id
_entity_poly.type
_entity_poly.pdbx_seq_one_letter_code
_entity_poly.pdbx_strand_id
1 'polypeptide(L)'
;MDILGIRNRTENWKTAQTFLKLMYEGKLNSFLGLLVKDIISEDEIKMELFWKGVRDYRYQEGISLDFKERFTEAYIEHFGDLKSRLRDKTVKRVYGLTDKNYDTTYINDSNFLTNIQNQEIDIVLETDHHFFIGEAKYEVNNFNYNSQCFLSHQLLRQYITTKILLHDKKINKEIIQFVVCDGSIVENMKNNYQVRFLKKYYDFDTERIVSWDAIAKL
;
A
#
# COMPACT_ATOMS: atom_id res chain seq x y z
N MET A 1 3.30 -18.74 -9.08
CA MET A 1 2.47 -19.10 -7.92
C MET A 1 1.98 -17.78 -7.35
N ASP A 2 0.68 -17.61 -7.17
CA ASP A 2 0.13 -16.32 -6.79
C ASP A 2 0.43 -16.03 -5.30
N ILE A 3 0.82 -14.80 -4.94
CA ILE A 3 1.21 -14.40 -3.57
C ILE A 3 -0.01 -14.47 -2.64
N LEU A 4 -1.18 -13.96 -3.07
CA LEU A 4 -2.44 -14.07 -2.33
C LEU A 4 -3.60 -14.64 -3.16
N GLY A 5 -3.35 -15.17 -4.36
CA GLY A 5 -4.44 -15.49 -5.29
C GLY A 5 -5.14 -14.20 -5.73
N ILE A 6 -4.37 -13.25 -6.25
CA ILE A 6 -4.90 -11.99 -6.78
C ILE A 6 -4.45 -11.88 -8.23
N ARG A 7 -5.38 -11.60 -9.16
CA ARG A 7 -5.03 -11.53 -10.59
C ARG A 7 -4.35 -10.19 -10.88
N ASN A 8 -3.16 -10.27 -11.45
CA ASN A 8 -2.46 -9.12 -12.01
C ASN A 8 -3.28 -8.51 -13.16
N ARG A 9 -3.19 -7.19 -13.33
CA ARG A 9 -3.64 -6.48 -14.54
C ARG A 9 -2.49 -5.72 -15.18
N THR A 10 -2.68 -5.18 -16.37
CA THR A 10 -1.72 -4.28 -17.01
C THR A 10 -2.37 -2.92 -17.15
N GLU A 11 -2.22 -2.07 -16.13
CA GLU A 11 -2.78 -0.71 -16.14
C GLU A 11 -1.68 0.36 -16.31
N ASN A 12 -0.48 0.11 -15.76
CA ASN A 12 0.69 0.96 -15.97
C ASN A 12 1.83 0.18 -16.62
N TRP A 13 1.97 0.32 -17.95
CA TRP A 13 3.00 -0.41 -18.71
C TRP A 13 4.42 -0.08 -18.24
N LYS A 14 4.68 1.13 -17.74
CA LYS A 14 6.00 1.52 -17.25
C LYS A 14 6.35 0.79 -15.96
N THR A 15 5.43 0.72 -14.99
CA THR A 15 5.63 -0.07 -13.75
C THR A 15 5.89 -1.52 -14.10
N ALA A 16 5.06 -2.09 -14.99
CA ALA A 16 5.20 -3.47 -15.42
C ALA A 16 6.56 -3.73 -16.08
N GLN A 17 6.94 -2.90 -17.06
CA GLN A 17 8.22 -3.05 -17.75
C GLN A 17 9.40 -2.96 -16.79
N THR A 18 9.39 -2.00 -15.87
CA THR A 18 10.48 -1.79 -14.91
C THR A 18 10.64 -2.99 -13.98
N PHE A 19 9.55 -3.43 -13.35
CA PHE A 19 9.60 -4.50 -12.35
C PHE A 19 9.76 -5.89 -12.97
N LEU A 20 9.19 -6.16 -14.15
CA LEU A 20 9.47 -7.38 -14.90
C LEU A 20 10.94 -7.44 -15.32
N LYS A 21 11.53 -6.33 -15.76
CA LYS A 21 12.97 -6.28 -16.07
C LYS A 21 13.81 -6.61 -14.84
N LEU A 22 13.52 -6.03 -13.68
CA LEU A 22 14.23 -6.36 -12.43
C LEU A 22 14.13 -7.84 -12.09
N MET A 23 12.95 -8.44 -12.25
CA MET A 23 12.75 -9.87 -12.03
C MET A 23 13.60 -10.72 -12.99
N TYR A 24 13.53 -10.46 -14.30
CA TYR A 24 14.29 -11.21 -15.30
C TYR A 24 15.81 -11.06 -15.17
N GLU A 25 16.28 -9.90 -14.71
CA GLU A 25 17.70 -9.63 -14.48
C GLU A 25 18.18 -10.09 -13.08
N GLY A 26 17.31 -10.66 -12.25
CA GLY A 26 17.68 -11.12 -10.90
C GLY A 26 17.98 -9.98 -9.91
N LYS A 27 17.47 -8.77 -10.17
CA LYS A 27 17.77 -7.53 -9.44
C LYS A 27 16.73 -7.14 -8.38
N LEU A 28 15.74 -7.99 -8.13
CA LEU A 28 14.74 -7.72 -7.08
C LEU A 28 15.38 -7.62 -5.69
N ASN A 29 16.41 -8.43 -5.40
CA ASN A 29 17.17 -8.31 -4.15
C ASN A 29 17.87 -6.95 -4.02
N SER A 30 18.50 -6.47 -5.09
CA SER A 30 19.11 -5.14 -5.13
C SER A 30 18.06 -4.04 -4.93
N PHE A 31 16.86 -4.21 -5.46
CA PHE A 31 15.74 -3.30 -5.22
C PHE A 31 15.28 -3.31 -3.76
N LEU A 32 15.12 -4.49 -3.14
CA LEU A 32 14.78 -4.59 -1.70
C LEU A 32 15.84 -3.92 -0.82
N GLY A 33 17.12 -4.01 -1.21
CA GLY A 33 18.23 -3.31 -0.54
C GLY A 33 18.13 -1.78 -0.58
N LEU A 34 17.37 -1.20 -1.52
CA LEU A 34 17.03 0.23 -1.50
C LEU A 34 15.99 0.57 -0.42
N LEU A 35 15.12 -0.38 -0.08
CA LEU A 35 13.98 -0.16 0.83
C LEU A 35 14.33 -0.45 2.29
N VAL A 36 15.18 -1.45 2.52
CA VAL A 36 15.52 -1.92 3.86
C VAL A 36 16.99 -2.28 3.88
N LYS A 37 17.74 -1.61 4.75
CA LYS A 37 19.15 -1.95 4.99
C LYS A 37 19.19 -3.34 5.62
N ASP A 38 20.10 -4.17 5.15
CA ASP A 38 20.34 -5.54 5.64
C ASP A 38 19.30 -6.59 5.28
N ILE A 39 18.40 -6.33 4.31
CA ILE A 39 17.69 -7.43 3.64
C ILE A 39 18.65 -8.17 2.73
N ILE A 40 19.22 -9.24 3.28
CA ILE A 40 19.82 -10.32 2.52
C ILE A 40 18.76 -11.41 2.47
N SER A 41 17.84 -11.34 1.51
CA SER A 41 16.97 -12.47 1.24
C SER A 41 17.73 -13.42 0.32
N GLU A 42 18.20 -14.53 0.87
CA GLU A 42 18.59 -15.70 0.08
C GLU A 42 17.36 -16.39 -0.52
N ASP A 43 16.16 -15.92 -0.16
CA ASP A 43 14.88 -16.54 -0.48
C ASP A 43 14.37 -16.14 -1.86
N GLU A 44 13.43 -16.95 -2.36
CA GLU A 44 12.70 -16.65 -3.58
C GLU A 44 11.79 -15.43 -3.37
N ILE A 45 12.11 -14.32 -4.04
CA ILE A 45 11.24 -13.14 -4.08
C ILE A 45 10.11 -13.40 -5.06
N LYS A 46 8.88 -13.49 -4.56
CA LYS A 46 7.68 -13.49 -5.40
C LYS A 46 7.27 -12.05 -5.68
N MET A 47 6.74 -11.82 -6.89
CA MET A 47 6.23 -10.51 -7.27
C MET A 47 4.87 -10.64 -7.95
N GLU A 48 3.98 -9.74 -7.57
CA GLU A 48 2.71 -9.48 -8.24
C GLU A 48 2.55 -7.97 -8.49
N LEU A 49 1.81 -7.62 -9.53
CA LEU A 49 1.61 -6.24 -9.94
C LEU A 49 0.13 -5.95 -10.12
N PHE A 50 -0.30 -4.79 -9.65
CA PHE A 50 -1.67 -4.26 -9.81
C PHE A 50 -2.74 -5.14 -9.16
N TRP A 51 -2.56 -5.40 -7.87
CA TRP A 51 -3.61 -6.00 -7.06
C TRP A 51 -4.83 -5.12 -7.02
N LYS A 52 -6.01 -5.73 -7.19
CA LYS A 52 -7.29 -5.08 -6.88
C LYS A 52 -7.83 -5.47 -5.51
N GLY A 53 -6.88 -5.73 -4.61
CA GLY A 53 -7.10 -5.94 -3.19
C GLY A 53 -8.13 -7.02 -2.88
N VAL A 54 -9.06 -6.67 -1.99
CA VAL A 54 -10.02 -7.61 -1.39
C VAL A 54 -11.06 -8.10 -2.41
N ARG A 55 -11.41 -7.31 -3.42
CA ARG A 55 -12.42 -7.74 -4.41
C ARG A 55 -11.99 -8.99 -5.16
N ASP A 56 -10.76 -8.97 -5.69
CA ASP A 56 -10.26 -10.07 -6.50
C ASP A 56 -9.96 -11.29 -5.62
N TYR A 57 -9.44 -11.06 -4.40
CA TYR A 57 -9.31 -12.10 -3.37
C TYR A 57 -10.64 -12.81 -3.08
N ARG A 58 -11.71 -12.06 -2.78
CA ARG A 58 -13.04 -12.62 -2.49
C ARG A 58 -13.58 -13.46 -3.64
N TYR A 59 -13.42 -12.97 -4.87
CA TYR A 59 -13.92 -13.67 -6.04
C TYR A 59 -13.20 -15.00 -6.24
N GLN A 60 -11.88 -15.05 -6.04
CA GLN A 60 -11.10 -16.27 -6.20
C GLN A 60 -11.38 -17.31 -5.11
N GLU A 61 -11.50 -16.88 -3.86
CA GLU A 61 -11.74 -17.78 -2.72
C GLU A 61 -13.23 -18.13 -2.55
N GLY A 62 -14.12 -17.61 -3.40
CA GLY A 62 -15.56 -17.83 -3.28
C GLY A 62 -16.16 -17.28 -1.97
N ILE A 63 -15.52 -16.25 -1.38
CA ILE A 63 -15.92 -15.69 -0.09
C ILE A 63 -17.26 -14.95 -0.22
N SER A 64 -18.21 -15.31 0.64
CA SER A 64 -19.57 -14.81 0.64
C SER A 64 -19.68 -13.39 1.22
N LEU A 65 -20.86 -13.00 1.70
CA LEU A 65 -21.09 -11.71 2.38
C LEU A 65 -20.50 -11.68 3.80
N ASP A 66 -20.20 -12.83 4.39
CA ASP A 66 -19.56 -13.00 5.71
C ASP A 66 -18.19 -12.29 5.83
N PHE A 67 -17.54 -12.00 4.70
CA PHE A 67 -16.31 -11.21 4.68
C PHE A 67 -16.46 -9.84 5.39
N LYS A 68 -17.65 -9.23 5.34
CA LYS A 68 -17.87 -7.89 5.88
C LYS A 68 -17.63 -7.85 7.38
N GLU A 69 -18.13 -8.85 8.09
CA GLU A 69 -18.00 -8.96 9.55
C GLU A 69 -16.55 -9.26 9.90
N ARG A 70 -15.96 -10.30 9.30
CA ARG A 70 -14.55 -10.70 9.55
C ARG A 70 -13.56 -9.58 9.26
N PHE A 71 -13.73 -8.83 8.17
CA PHE A 71 -12.86 -7.70 7.82
C PHE A 71 -13.07 -6.51 8.75
N THR A 72 -14.30 -6.30 9.23
CA THR A 72 -14.59 -5.25 10.22
C THR A 72 -13.98 -5.60 11.57
N GLU A 73 -14.06 -6.85 12.01
CA GLU A 73 -13.43 -7.35 13.24
C GLU A 73 -11.91 -7.16 13.18
N ALA A 74 -11.25 -7.64 12.12
CA ALA A 74 -9.81 -7.44 11.91
C ALA A 74 -9.41 -5.96 11.87
N TYR A 75 -10.26 -5.11 11.27
CA TYR A 75 -10.04 -3.67 11.29
C TYR A 75 -10.13 -3.08 12.71
N ILE A 76 -11.15 -3.44 13.48
CA ILE A 76 -11.33 -2.95 14.84
C ILE A 76 -10.16 -3.41 15.73
N GLU A 77 -9.73 -4.65 15.58
CA GLU A 77 -8.60 -5.23 16.32
C GLU A 77 -7.31 -4.45 16.07
N HIS A 78 -6.98 -4.16 14.81
CA HIS A 78 -5.71 -3.52 14.46
C HIS A 78 -5.74 -1.99 14.41
N PHE A 79 -6.92 -1.39 14.22
CA PHE A 79 -7.08 0.03 13.90
C PHE A 79 -8.29 0.68 14.59
N GLY A 80 -8.85 0.07 15.65
CA GLY A 80 -10.05 0.57 16.32
C GLY A 80 -9.95 2.00 16.86
N ASP A 81 -8.73 2.49 17.11
CA ASP A 81 -8.49 3.85 17.58
C ASP A 81 -8.24 4.88 16.44
N LEU A 82 -8.06 4.43 15.19
CA LEU A 82 -7.77 5.29 14.04
C LEU A 82 -8.85 6.36 13.85
N LYS A 83 -10.13 5.99 13.96
CA LYS A 83 -11.26 6.92 13.85
C LYS A 83 -11.16 8.04 14.89
N SER A 84 -10.84 7.71 16.14
CA SER A 84 -10.65 8.68 17.21
C SER A 84 -9.48 9.62 16.91
N ARG A 85 -8.34 9.06 16.47
CA ARG A 85 -7.15 9.82 16.09
C ARG A 85 -7.44 10.80 14.95
N LEU A 86 -8.18 10.40 13.92
CA LEU A 86 -8.53 11.26 12.78
C LEU A 86 -9.52 12.38 13.14
N ARG A 87 -10.28 12.23 14.23
CA ARG A 87 -11.18 13.27 14.75
C ARG A 87 -10.46 14.33 15.57
N ASP A 88 -9.25 14.05 16.06
CA ASP A 88 -8.42 15.05 16.72
C ASP A 88 -8.21 16.24 15.77
N LYS A 89 -8.63 17.44 16.21
CA LYS A 89 -8.55 18.67 15.42
C LYS A 89 -7.12 18.98 14.98
N THR A 90 -6.13 18.64 15.80
CA THR A 90 -4.71 18.78 15.47
C THR A 90 -4.33 17.82 14.35
N VAL A 91 -4.72 16.56 14.43
CA VAL A 91 -4.46 15.56 13.38
C VAL A 91 -5.15 15.97 12.08
N LYS A 92 -6.44 16.31 12.13
CA LYS A 92 -7.19 16.77 10.95
C LYS A 92 -6.57 18.00 10.31
N ARG A 93 -6.15 18.99 11.11
CA ARG A 93 -5.48 20.22 10.62
C ARG A 93 -4.11 19.92 10.03
N VAL A 94 -3.34 19.02 10.66
CA VAL A 94 -1.96 18.72 10.29
C VAL A 94 -1.89 17.79 9.08
N TYR A 95 -2.84 16.87 8.91
CA TYR A 95 -2.74 15.81 7.89
C TYR A 95 -3.86 15.84 6.85
N GLY A 96 -4.90 16.65 7.02
CA GLY A 96 -6.00 16.76 6.05
C GLY A 96 -6.83 15.48 5.89
N LEU A 97 -6.67 14.52 6.80
CA LEU A 97 -7.34 13.22 6.77
C LEU A 97 -8.78 13.33 7.32
N THR A 98 -9.73 12.64 6.68
CA THR A 98 -11.14 12.58 7.09
C THR A 98 -11.47 11.22 7.69
N ASP A 99 -12.18 11.20 8.80
CA ASP A 99 -12.59 10.00 9.54
C ASP A 99 -13.68 9.21 8.83
N LYS A 100 -14.51 9.86 8.01
CA LYS A 100 -15.61 9.22 7.25
C LYS A 100 -15.21 7.99 6.42
N ASN A 101 -13.96 7.93 5.95
CA ASN A 101 -13.47 6.80 5.13
C ASN A 101 -13.11 5.56 5.96
N TYR A 102 -13.10 5.71 7.28
CA TYR A 102 -12.66 4.72 8.27
C TYR A 102 -13.75 4.41 9.30
N ASP A 103 -14.98 4.81 8.97
CA ASP A 103 -16.14 4.56 9.82
C ASP A 103 -16.72 3.17 9.53
N THR A 104 -16.69 2.31 10.55
CA THR A 104 -17.25 0.95 10.53
C THR A 104 -18.58 0.83 11.30
N THR A 105 -19.14 1.95 11.79
CA THR A 105 -20.37 1.92 12.63
C THR A 105 -21.57 1.29 11.92
N TYR A 106 -21.65 1.39 10.59
CA TYR A 106 -22.71 0.78 9.79
C TYR A 106 -22.10 -0.18 8.77
N ILE A 107 -21.87 -1.45 9.15
CA ILE A 107 -21.20 -2.46 8.32
C ILE A 107 -21.79 -2.52 6.89
N ASN A 108 -23.12 -2.50 6.77
CA ASN A 108 -23.79 -2.63 5.46
C ASN A 108 -23.73 -1.38 4.56
N ASP A 109 -23.53 -0.19 5.14
CA ASP A 109 -23.50 1.10 4.44
C ASP A 109 -22.14 1.80 4.56
N SER A 110 -21.10 1.08 5.03
CA SER A 110 -19.82 1.71 5.32
C SER A 110 -19.04 2.01 4.04
N ASN A 111 -18.70 3.29 3.86
CA ASN A 111 -17.69 3.71 2.89
C ASN A 111 -16.36 2.97 3.10
N PHE A 112 -16.06 2.57 4.34
CA PHE A 112 -14.90 1.77 4.70
C PHE A 112 -14.81 0.46 3.90
N LEU A 113 -15.84 -0.40 3.94
CA LEU A 113 -15.76 -1.69 3.23
C LEU A 113 -15.68 -1.51 1.72
N THR A 114 -16.37 -0.52 1.17
CA THR A 114 -16.26 -0.16 -0.26
C THR A 114 -14.85 0.31 -0.60
N ASN A 115 -14.23 1.12 0.25
CA ASN A 115 -12.87 1.63 0.07
C ASN A 115 -11.84 0.49 0.14
N ILE A 116 -11.96 -0.41 1.12
CA ILE A 116 -11.08 -1.58 1.28
C ILE A 116 -11.26 -2.55 0.11
N GLN A 117 -12.51 -2.80 -0.30
CA GLN A 117 -12.83 -3.70 -1.40
C GLN A 117 -12.21 -3.26 -2.71
N ASN A 118 -12.22 -1.96 -2.99
CA ASN A 118 -11.73 -1.41 -4.25
C ASN A 118 -10.31 -0.83 -4.14
N GLN A 119 -9.58 -1.11 -3.06
CA GLN A 119 -8.22 -0.61 -2.91
C GLN A 119 -7.28 -1.39 -3.83
N GLU A 120 -6.49 -0.64 -4.60
CA GLU A 120 -5.50 -1.18 -5.52
C GLU A 120 -4.07 -1.02 -4.95
N ILE A 121 -3.17 -1.94 -5.28
CA ILE A 121 -1.74 -1.90 -4.92
C ILE A 121 -0.94 -2.16 -6.18
N ASP A 122 -0.07 -1.23 -6.58
CA ASP A 122 0.63 -1.28 -7.86
C ASP A 122 1.68 -2.38 -7.89
N ILE A 123 2.43 -2.55 -6.79
CA ILE A 123 3.55 -3.49 -6.69
C ILE A 123 3.42 -4.25 -5.38
N VAL A 124 3.50 -5.58 -5.45
CA VAL A 124 3.62 -6.43 -4.27
C VAL A 124 4.81 -7.34 -4.43
N LEU A 125 5.67 -7.36 -3.41
CA LEU A 125 6.78 -8.30 -3.32
C LEU A 125 6.62 -9.11 -2.03
N GLU A 126 6.91 -10.39 -2.09
CA GLU A 126 6.85 -11.28 -0.93
C GLU A 126 8.20 -11.99 -0.78
N THR A 127 8.69 -12.00 0.46
CA THR A 127 9.77 -12.85 0.97
C THR A 127 9.21 -13.72 2.10
N ASP A 128 10.01 -14.58 2.72
CA ASP A 128 9.53 -15.44 3.81
C ASP A 128 9.03 -14.67 5.03
N HIS A 129 9.63 -13.50 5.32
CA HIS A 129 9.32 -12.72 6.51
C HIS A 129 8.61 -11.40 6.23
N HIS A 130 8.78 -10.86 5.03
CA HIS A 130 8.29 -9.52 4.68
C HIS A 130 7.33 -9.55 3.51
N PHE A 131 6.41 -8.59 3.55
CA PHE A 131 5.41 -8.35 2.55
C PHE A 131 5.44 -6.88 2.14
N PHE A 132 6.01 -6.61 0.98
CA PHE A 132 6.22 -5.26 0.50
C PHE A 132 5.03 -4.82 -0.33
N ILE A 133 4.51 -3.62 -0.06
CA ILE A 133 3.44 -3.01 -0.84
C ILE A 133 3.86 -1.64 -1.34
N GLY A 134 3.81 -1.46 -2.66
CA GLY A 134 4.33 -0.30 -3.37
C GLY A 134 3.28 0.46 -4.14
N GLU A 135 3.37 1.79 -4.06
CA GLU A 135 2.65 2.72 -4.93
C GLU A 135 3.59 3.31 -5.97
N ALA A 136 3.21 3.29 -7.25
CA ALA A 136 4.02 3.77 -8.37
C ALA A 136 3.45 5.07 -8.98
N LYS A 137 4.29 6.10 -9.12
CA LYS A 137 3.90 7.41 -9.68
C LYS A 137 4.87 7.88 -10.77
N TYR A 138 4.39 7.97 -12.02
CA TYR A 138 5.23 8.30 -13.18
C TYR A 138 5.16 9.74 -13.68
N GLU A 139 4.08 10.47 -13.42
CA GLU A 139 3.86 11.78 -14.04
C GLU A 139 3.85 12.90 -13.00
N VAL A 140 4.67 13.92 -13.28
CA VAL A 140 4.54 15.27 -12.75
C VAL A 140 3.49 15.98 -13.61
N ASN A 141 2.21 15.63 -13.50
CA ASN A 141 1.19 16.42 -14.19
C ASN A 141 1.08 17.77 -13.48
N ASN A 142 1.75 18.77 -14.05
CA ASN A 142 1.71 20.21 -13.78
C ASN A 142 1.29 20.60 -12.36
N PHE A 143 2.29 20.98 -11.56
CA PHE A 143 2.18 21.60 -10.23
C PHE A 143 1.43 22.95 -10.18
N ASN A 144 0.63 23.31 -11.19
CA ASN A 144 -0.22 24.49 -11.19
C ASN A 144 -1.69 24.06 -11.29
N TYR A 145 -2.42 24.36 -10.21
CA TYR A 145 -3.84 24.09 -9.94
C TYR A 145 -4.19 22.64 -9.51
N ASN A 146 -4.26 22.47 -8.19
CA ASN A 146 -4.75 21.31 -7.41
C ASN A 146 -3.79 20.14 -7.08
N SER A 147 -2.49 20.39 -6.90
CA SER A 147 -1.57 19.41 -6.32
C SER A 147 -1.79 19.12 -4.81
N GLN A 148 -2.82 19.71 -4.18
CA GLN A 148 -3.38 19.25 -2.90
C GLN A 148 -4.21 17.95 -3.04
N CYS A 149 -4.41 17.44 -4.26
CA CYS A 149 -5.17 16.22 -4.55
C CYS A 149 -4.26 15.00 -4.78
N PHE A 150 -3.37 14.66 -3.84
CA PHE A 150 -3.03 13.24 -3.68
C PHE A 150 -4.19 12.59 -2.95
N LEU A 151 -4.91 11.68 -3.63
CA LEU A 151 -6.05 10.90 -3.12
C LEU A 151 -5.80 10.54 -1.66
N SER A 152 -6.50 11.23 -0.76
CA SER A 152 -6.02 11.63 0.58
C SER A 152 -5.70 10.51 1.56
N HIS A 153 -5.81 9.25 1.14
CA HIS A 153 -5.72 8.08 2.01
C HIS A 153 -5.13 6.84 1.33
N GLN A 154 -4.59 6.94 0.11
CA GLN A 154 -4.21 5.75 -0.65
C GLN A 154 -3.19 4.88 0.08
N LEU A 155 -2.08 5.46 0.57
CA LEU A 155 -1.04 4.69 1.26
C LEU A 155 -1.57 4.05 2.56
N LEU A 156 -2.37 4.79 3.33
CA LEU A 156 -2.98 4.28 4.56
C LEU A 156 -4.02 3.18 4.28
N ARG A 157 -4.83 3.32 3.22
CA ARG A 157 -5.78 2.27 2.82
C ARG A 157 -5.06 1.03 2.32
N GLN A 158 -3.98 1.15 1.56
CA GLN A 158 -3.16 0.01 1.15
C GLN A 158 -2.61 -0.73 2.37
N TYR A 159 -2.11 -0.01 3.37
CA TYR A 159 -1.64 -0.60 4.62
C TYR A 159 -2.74 -1.39 5.33
N ILE A 160 -3.88 -0.75 5.56
CA ILE A 160 -5.01 -1.33 6.28
C ILE A 160 -5.56 -2.54 5.53
N THR A 161 -5.80 -2.41 4.21
CA THR A 161 -6.26 -3.52 3.36
C THR A 161 -5.32 -4.70 3.45
N THR A 162 -4.01 -4.46 3.35
CA THR A 162 -3.00 -5.53 3.42
C THR A 162 -3.00 -6.19 4.79
N LYS A 163 -3.02 -5.40 5.87
CA LYS A 163 -3.02 -5.93 7.23
C LYS A 163 -4.24 -6.81 7.51
N ILE A 164 -5.42 -6.39 7.06
CA ILE A 164 -6.65 -7.17 7.19
C ILE A 164 -6.58 -8.46 6.35
N LEU A 165 -6.05 -8.41 5.13
CA LEU A 165 -5.90 -9.60 4.28
C LEU A 165 -4.94 -10.63 4.88
N LEU A 166 -3.78 -10.17 5.38
CA LEU A 166 -2.83 -11.06 6.06
C LEU A 166 -3.44 -11.66 7.33
N HIS A 167 -4.22 -10.88 8.09
CA HIS A 167 -4.96 -11.37 9.24
C HIS A 167 -5.98 -12.46 8.86
N ASP A 168 -6.84 -12.22 7.86
CA ASP A 168 -7.84 -13.20 7.38
C ASP A 168 -7.17 -14.50 6.90
N LYS A 169 -6.01 -14.40 6.22
CA LYS A 169 -5.21 -15.57 5.81
C LYS A 169 -4.35 -16.19 6.92
N LYS A 170 -4.34 -15.61 8.12
CA LYS A 170 -3.46 -16.02 9.24
C LYS A 170 -1.98 -16.03 8.87
N ILE A 171 -1.55 -15.10 8.01
CA ILE A 171 -0.17 -14.92 7.59
C ILE A 171 0.48 -13.87 8.49
N ASN A 172 1.54 -14.26 9.20
CA ASN A 172 2.31 -13.35 10.04
C ASN A 172 3.58 -12.87 9.31
N LYS A 173 3.46 -11.78 8.55
CA LYS A 173 4.57 -11.10 7.88
C LYS A 173 4.61 -9.62 8.23
N GLU A 174 5.80 -9.05 8.28
CA GLU A 174 5.96 -7.61 8.42
C GLU A 174 5.57 -6.92 7.11
N ILE A 175 4.70 -5.91 7.20
CA ILE A 175 4.29 -5.14 6.02
C ILE A 175 5.24 -3.98 5.84
N ILE A 176 5.92 -3.94 4.70
CA ILE A 176 6.84 -2.86 4.35
C ILE A 176 6.24 -2.04 3.21
N GLN A 177 5.75 -0.85 3.55
CA GLN A 177 5.24 0.07 2.54
C GLN A 177 6.37 0.86 1.89
N PHE A 178 6.26 1.09 0.59
CA PHE A 178 7.18 1.94 -0.16
C PHE A 178 6.46 2.73 -1.26
N VAL A 179 7.14 3.75 -1.78
CA VAL A 179 6.65 4.56 -2.90
C VAL A 179 7.74 4.66 -3.95
N VAL A 180 7.37 4.47 -5.20
CA VAL A 180 8.25 4.76 -6.35
C VAL A 180 7.71 5.97 -7.09
N CYS A 181 8.54 7.00 -7.23
CA CYS A 181 8.12 8.25 -7.88
C CYS A 181 9.20 8.87 -8.76
N ASP A 182 8.87 9.96 -9.45
CA ASP A 182 9.86 10.75 -10.18
C ASP A 182 10.89 11.37 -9.22
N GLY A 183 12.17 11.39 -9.62
CA GLY A 183 13.27 11.90 -8.81
C GLY A 183 13.07 13.35 -8.35
N SER A 184 12.43 14.18 -9.17
CA SER A 184 12.15 15.59 -8.86
C SER A 184 11.15 15.80 -7.73
N ILE A 185 10.35 14.77 -7.37
CA ILE A 185 9.29 14.88 -6.36
C ILE A 185 9.55 14.06 -5.10
N VAL A 186 10.68 13.34 -4.99
CA VAL A 186 11.01 12.51 -3.81
C VAL A 186 10.95 13.33 -2.52
N GLU A 187 11.64 14.47 -2.47
CA GLU A 187 11.67 15.31 -1.25
C GLU A 187 10.30 15.95 -0.95
N ASN A 188 9.52 16.27 -1.97
CA ASN A 188 8.14 16.73 -1.79
C ASN A 188 7.25 15.61 -1.21
N MET A 189 7.45 14.36 -1.65
CA MET A 189 6.72 13.19 -1.16
C MET A 189 7.07 12.86 0.28
N LYS A 190 8.35 12.99 0.71
CA LYS A 190 8.75 12.84 2.12
C LYS A 190 7.99 13.78 3.06
N ASN A 191 7.64 14.97 2.56
CA ASN A 191 6.89 15.99 3.30
C ASN A 191 5.36 15.89 3.13
N ASN A 192 4.86 14.94 2.34
CA ASN A 192 3.45 14.72 2.13
C ASN A 192 2.72 14.39 3.44
N TYR A 193 1.51 14.91 3.61
CA TYR A 193 0.72 14.71 4.81
C TYR A 193 0.45 13.22 5.13
N GLN A 194 0.19 12.37 4.14
CA GLN A 194 -0.03 10.94 4.35
C GLN A 194 1.26 10.24 4.81
N VAL A 195 2.38 10.55 4.16
CA VAL A 195 3.69 10.01 4.54
C VAL A 195 4.04 10.41 5.97
N ARG A 196 3.85 11.68 6.32
CA ARG A 196 4.08 12.17 7.69
C ARG A 196 3.13 11.55 8.71
N PHE A 197 1.89 11.23 8.32
CA PHE A 197 0.94 10.52 9.17
C PHE A 197 1.37 9.07 9.40
N LEU A 198 1.71 8.35 8.34
CA LEU A 198 2.21 6.97 8.40
C LEU A 198 3.51 6.89 9.20
N LYS A 199 4.45 7.82 8.99
CA LYS A 199 5.68 7.90 9.79
C LYS A 199 5.39 8.06 11.28
N LYS A 200 4.40 8.89 11.62
CA LYS A 200 4.07 9.16 13.03
C LYS A 200 3.35 7.99 13.72
N TYR A 201 2.51 7.25 13.00
CA TYR A 201 1.56 6.32 13.61
C TYR A 201 1.72 4.86 13.18
N TYR A 202 2.48 4.58 12.12
CA TYR A 202 2.58 3.27 11.46
C TYR A 202 4.00 2.96 10.97
N ASP A 203 5.02 3.58 11.58
CA ASP A 203 6.45 3.30 11.36
C ASP A 203 6.92 3.31 9.89
N PHE A 204 6.33 4.21 9.09
CA PHE A 204 6.77 4.40 7.71
C PHE A 204 8.12 5.11 7.66
N ASP A 205 9.13 4.45 7.10
CA ASP A 205 10.42 5.05 6.80
C ASP A 205 10.37 5.86 5.50
N THR A 206 10.68 7.15 5.60
CA THR A 206 10.74 8.07 4.45
C THR A 206 11.83 7.72 3.44
N GLU A 207 12.84 6.92 3.81
CA GLU A 207 13.85 6.44 2.88
C GLU A 207 13.30 5.36 1.92
N ARG A 208 12.12 4.78 2.21
CA ARG A 208 11.38 3.87 1.31
C ARG A 208 10.64 4.61 0.19
N ILE A 209 10.90 5.90 0.02
CA ILE A 209 10.44 6.70 -1.12
C ILE A 209 11.60 6.77 -2.11
N VAL A 210 11.54 5.93 -3.15
CA VAL A 210 12.62 5.72 -4.11
C VAL A 210 12.26 6.32 -5.46
N SER A 211 13.26 6.81 -6.19
CA SER A 211 13.03 7.34 -7.53
C SER A 211 13.10 6.25 -8.60
N TRP A 212 12.42 6.45 -9.72
CA TRP A 212 12.60 5.62 -10.91
C TRP A 212 14.07 5.59 -11.37
N ASP A 213 14.78 6.72 -11.25
CA ASP A 213 16.20 6.81 -11.60
C ASP A 213 17.09 5.96 -10.70
N ALA A 214 16.74 5.81 -9.41
CA ALA A 214 17.47 4.94 -8.50
C ALA A 214 17.28 3.46 -8.90
N ILE A 215 16.05 3.08 -9.27
CA ILE A 215 15.74 1.74 -9.76
C ILE A 215 16.45 1.44 -11.08
N ALA A 216 16.50 2.41 -12.00
CA ALA A 216 17.13 2.25 -13.31
C ALA A 216 18.66 2.03 -13.23
N LYS A 217 19.28 2.35 -12.09
CA LYS A 217 20.72 2.17 -11.83
C LYS A 217 21.08 0.82 -11.21
N LEU A 218 20.07 0.02 -10.83
CA LEU A 218 20.27 -1.37 -10.39
C LEU A 218 20.67 -2.24 -11.58
#